data_AF-A0A915YV01-F1
#
_entry.id   AF-A0A915YV01-F1
#
_cell.length_a   1.000
_cell.length_b   1.000
_cell.length_c   1.000
_cell.angle_alpha   90.00
_cell.angle_beta   90.00
_cell.angle_gamma   90.00
#
_symmetry.space_group_name_H-M   'P 1'
#
loop_
_entity.id
_entity.type
_entity.pdbx_description
1 polymer ?
#
loop_
_entity_poly.entity_id
_entity_poly.type
_entity_poly.pdbx_seq_one_letter_code
_entity_poly.pdbx_strand_id
1 'polypeptide(L)'
;MSQQKLAQLSSSLELSINQPWACNDLWNQVMPEILSLVEILRKYSENLVTTTASMSKLHHSDESARNPENSSTMYRIPACKCDNLHENYIQLNDALLEEQVYRYIDIQPYLPINIMKRYRFIKELQLTFLIGIYRLVFLYYIFKGFLINS
;
A
#
# COMPACT_ATOMS: atom_id res chain seq x y z
N MET A 1 6.62 0.46 12.28
CA MET A 1 6.24 0.47 13.70
C MET A 1 5.99 -0.98 14.10
N SER A 2 6.66 -1.53 15.12
CA SER A 2 6.59 -2.96 15.46
C SER A 2 5.38 -3.28 16.36
N GLN A 3 4.82 -4.49 16.23
CA GLN A 3 3.71 -4.99 17.05
C GLN A 3 4.01 -4.89 18.56
N GLN A 4 5.23 -5.22 18.97
CA GLN A 4 5.68 -5.12 20.37
C GLN A 4 5.55 -3.69 20.91
N LYS A 5 5.90 -2.69 20.08
CA LYS A 5 5.81 -1.28 20.49
C LYS A 5 4.36 -0.83 20.64
N LEU A 6 3.46 -1.30 19.78
CA LEU A 6 2.01 -1.04 19.88
C LEU A 6 1.41 -1.67 21.14
N ALA A 7 1.75 -2.93 21.43
CA ALA A 7 1.30 -3.60 22.64
C ALA A 7 1.79 -2.89 23.91
N GLN A 8 3.07 -2.51 23.96
CA GLN A 8 3.64 -1.76 25.09
C GLN A 8 2.94 -0.42 25.32
N LEU A 9 2.69 0.34 24.25
CA LEU A 9 1.97 1.62 24.34
C LEU A 9 0.53 1.44 24.81
N SER A 10 -0.17 0.41 24.29
CA SER A 10 -1.53 0.07 24.71
C SER A 10 -1.58 -0.26 26.21
N SER A 11 -0.68 -1.13 26.68
CA SER A 11 -0.62 -1.50 28.10
C SER A 11 -0.22 -0.33 29.00
N SER A 12 0.69 0.53 28.56
CA SER A 12 1.07 1.73 29.32
C SER A 12 -0.10 2.72 29.45
N LEU A 13 -0.89 2.86 28.39
CA LEU A 13 -2.06 3.73 28.38
C LEU A 13 -3.16 3.17 29.29
N GLU A 14 -3.39 1.85 29.23
CA GLU A 14 -4.33 1.13 30.10
C GLU A 14 -3.94 1.23 31.59
N LEU A 15 -2.65 1.15 31.92
CA LEU A 15 -2.17 1.38 33.29
C LEU A 15 -2.35 2.83 33.75
N SER A 16 -2.29 3.79 32.83
CA SER A 16 -2.43 5.21 33.12
C SER A 16 -3.88 5.58 33.44
N ILE A 17 -4.86 5.01 32.73
CA ILE A 17 -6.29 5.25 33.00
C ILE A 17 -6.79 4.61 34.30
N ASN A 18 -6.07 3.61 34.82
CA ASN A 18 -6.40 2.97 36.11
C ASN A 18 -5.82 3.73 37.32
N GLN A 19 -5.18 4.87 37.11
CA GLN A 19 -4.59 5.67 38.19
C GLN A 19 -5.65 6.48 38.94
N PRO A 20 -5.44 6.79 40.24
CA PRO A 20 -6.44 7.50 41.05
C PRO A 20 -6.84 8.88 40.52
N TRP A 21 -5.95 9.55 39.77
CA TRP A 21 -6.24 10.86 39.17
C TRP A 21 -7.27 10.78 38.04
N ALA A 22 -7.46 9.60 37.43
CA ALA A 22 -8.40 9.36 36.34
C ALA A 22 -9.87 9.37 36.80
N CYS A 23 -10.14 9.30 38.11
CA CYS A 23 -11.48 9.36 38.70
C CYS A 23 -12.00 10.79 38.95
N ASN A 24 -11.24 11.83 38.59
CA ASN A 24 -11.71 13.20 38.71
C ASN A 24 -12.69 13.51 37.57
N ASP A 25 -13.83 14.14 37.91
CA ASP A 25 -14.92 14.48 36.97
C ASP A 25 -14.47 15.28 35.75
N LEU A 26 -13.36 16.02 35.86
CA LEU A 26 -12.75 16.73 34.73
C LEU A 26 -12.32 15.77 33.60
N TRP A 27 -11.92 14.55 33.93
CA TRP A 27 -11.39 13.56 32.98
C TRP A 27 -12.47 12.66 32.39
N ASN A 28 -13.68 12.62 32.97
CA ASN A 28 -14.80 11.80 32.47
C ASN A 28 -15.18 12.11 31.02
N GLN A 29 -14.87 13.31 30.52
CA GLN A 29 -15.12 13.70 29.13
C GLN A 29 -14.15 13.05 28.14
N VAL A 30 -12.93 12.69 28.59
CA VAL A 30 -11.85 12.19 27.73
C VAL A 30 -11.67 10.67 27.88
N MET A 31 -12.06 10.11 29.04
CA MET A 31 -11.89 8.68 29.32
C MET A 31 -12.52 7.73 28.29
N PRO A 32 -13.74 7.97 27.76
CA PRO A 32 -14.32 7.12 26.72
C PRO A 32 -13.47 7.07 25.44
N GLU A 33 -12.88 8.20 25.05
CA GLU A 33 -12.03 8.30 23.86
C GLU A 33 -10.71 7.55 24.06
N ILE A 34 -10.10 7.67 25.26
CA ILE A 34 -8.88 6.94 25.60
C ILE A 34 -9.14 5.42 25.61
N LEU A 35 -10.25 4.98 26.22
CA LEU A 35 -10.65 3.58 26.21
C LEU A 35 -10.86 3.04 24.79
N SER A 36 -11.52 3.83 23.93
CA SER A 36 -11.71 3.48 22.51
C SER A 36 -10.38 3.35 21.78
N LEU A 37 -9.44 4.27 22.02
CA LEU A 37 -8.10 4.22 21.44
C LEU A 37 -7.33 2.97 21.89
N VAL A 38 -7.35 2.63 23.18
CA VAL A 38 -6.74 1.40 23.71
C VAL A 38 -7.29 0.17 23.00
N GLU A 39 -8.61 0.10 22.82
CA GLU A 39 -9.24 -1.04 22.13
C GLU A 39 -8.81 -1.15 20.66
N ILE A 40 -8.75 -0.02 19.94
CA ILE A 40 -8.29 0.03 18.55
C ILE A 40 -6.84 -0.44 18.43
N LEU A 41 -5.96 0.06 19.31
CA LEU A 41 -4.54 -0.32 19.32
C LEU A 41 -4.36 -1.82 19.56
N ARG A 42 -5.15 -2.40 20.47
CA ARG A 42 -5.14 -3.84 20.75
C ARG A 42 -5.58 -4.66 19.53
N LYS A 43 -6.74 -4.33 18.94
CA LYS A 43 -7.25 -5.00 17.73
C LYS A 43 -6.26 -4.90 16.57
N TYR A 44 -5.63 -3.74 16.39
CA TYR A 44 -4.64 -3.55 15.34
C TYR A 44 -3.39 -4.41 15.57
N SER A 45 -2.90 -4.48 16.81
CA SER A 45 -1.79 -5.37 17.19
C SER A 45 -2.11 -6.85 16.89
N GLU A 46 -3.31 -7.33 17.26
CA GLU A 46 -3.76 -8.70 16.99
C GLU A 46 -3.85 -8.99 15.48
N ASN A 47 -4.37 -8.03 14.71
CA ASN A 47 -4.43 -8.14 13.25
C ASN A 47 -3.03 -8.27 12.64
N LEU A 48 -2.05 -7.47 13.10
CA LEU A 48 -0.68 -7.58 12.61
C LEU A 48 -0.07 -8.97 12.87
N VAL A 49 -0.31 -9.56 14.04
CA VAL A 49 0.14 -10.93 14.35
C VAL A 49 -0.50 -11.93 13.40
N THR A 50 -1.82 -11.87 13.26
CA THR A 50 -2.60 -12.82 12.45
C THR A 50 -2.23 -12.74 10.96
N THR A 51 -2.09 -11.52 10.44
CA THR A 51 -1.65 -11.29 9.05
C THR A 51 -0.23 -11.77 8.85
N THR A 52 0.69 -11.50 9.78
CA THR A 52 2.09 -11.95 9.68
C THR A 52 2.17 -13.48 9.70
N ALA A 53 1.41 -14.14 10.59
CA ALA A 53 1.35 -15.60 10.65
C ALA A 53 0.78 -16.20 9.35
N SER A 54 -0.30 -15.62 8.83
CA SER A 54 -0.92 -16.03 7.56
C SER A 54 0.04 -15.84 6.38
N MET A 55 0.71 -14.70 6.32
CA MET A 55 1.67 -14.39 5.28
C MET A 55 2.89 -15.32 5.34
N SER A 56 3.41 -15.58 6.54
CA SER A 56 4.48 -16.57 6.75
C SER A 56 4.05 -17.96 6.28
N LYS A 57 2.83 -18.40 6.61
CA LYS A 57 2.32 -19.70 6.14
C LYS A 57 2.28 -19.79 4.61
N LEU A 58 1.85 -18.74 3.92
CA LEU A 58 1.85 -18.68 2.44
C LEU A 58 3.26 -18.61 1.85
N HIS A 59 4.20 -17.95 2.52
CA HIS A 59 5.59 -17.89 2.05
C HIS A 59 6.31 -19.25 2.13
N HIS A 60 5.94 -20.08 3.10
CA HIS A 60 6.52 -21.41 3.30
C HIS A 60 5.66 -22.54 2.71
N SER A 61 4.56 -22.22 2.02
CA SER A 61 3.78 -23.23 1.32
C SER A 61 4.39 -23.53 -0.04
N ASP A 62 4.40 -24.80 -0.43
CA ASP A 62 4.75 -25.24 -1.79
C ASP A 62 3.66 -24.91 -2.82
N GLU A 63 2.51 -24.41 -2.36
CA GLU A 63 1.46 -23.88 -3.22
C GLU A 63 1.94 -22.61 -3.91
N SER A 64 1.81 -22.56 -5.24
CA SER A 64 2.06 -21.34 -5.99
C SER A 64 1.11 -20.25 -5.49
N ALA A 65 1.65 -19.23 -4.82
CA ALA A 65 0.90 -18.04 -4.42
C ALA A 65 0.31 -17.27 -5.63
N ARG A 66 0.70 -17.65 -6.85
CA ARG A 66 0.15 -17.13 -8.11
C ARG A 66 -0.68 -18.20 -8.80
N ASN A 67 -1.90 -17.85 -9.21
CA ASN A 67 -2.65 -18.67 -10.16
C ASN A 67 -1.85 -18.71 -11.49
N PRO A 68 -1.52 -19.90 -12.04
CA PRO A 68 -0.81 -20.02 -13.32
C PRO A 68 -1.56 -19.36 -14.49
N GLU A 69 -2.89 -19.31 -14.47
CA GLU A 69 -3.72 -18.60 -15.45
C GLU A 69 -3.54 -17.06 -15.37
N ASN A 70 -3.19 -16.55 -14.20
CA ASN A 70 -2.96 -15.13 -13.91
C ASN A 70 -1.48 -14.82 -13.67
N SER A 71 -0.58 -15.53 -14.35
CA SER A 71 0.87 -15.32 -14.25
C SER A 71 1.25 -13.90 -14.70
N SER A 72 1.12 -12.94 -13.80
CA SER A 72 1.48 -11.57 -14.05
C SER A 72 2.97 -11.39 -13.81
N THR A 73 3.66 -10.81 -14.79
CA THR A 73 5.03 -10.37 -14.60
C THR A 73 4.97 -8.94 -14.05
N MET A 74 5.54 -8.73 -12.87
CA MET A 74 5.66 -7.40 -12.27
C MET A 74 7.00 -6.79 -12.70
N TYR A 75 6.95 -5.60 -13.31
CA TYR A 75 8.15 -4.82 -13.64
C TYR A 75 8.17 -3.55 -12.80
N ARG A 76 9.36 -3.20 -12.28
CA ARG A 76 9.58 -1.91 -11.61
C ARG A 76 10.09 -0.91 -12.63
N ILE A 77 9.49 0.28 -12.63
CA ILE A 77 9.95 1.38 -13.47
C ILE A 77 10.53 2.45 -12.56
N PRO A 78 11.83 2.76 -12.67
CA PRO A 78 12.43 3.84 -11.89
C PRO A 78 11.82 5.18 -12.29
N ALA A 79 11.75 6.10 -11.32
CA ALA A 79 11.33 7.46 -11.60
C ALA A 79 12.28 8.13 -12.61
N CYS A 80 11.73 8.74 -13.65
CA CYS A 80 12.45 9.66 -14.50
C CYS A 80 12.59 11.02 -13.78
N LYS A 81 13.64 11.79 -14.09
CA LYS A 81 13.73 13.18 -13.64
C LYS A 81 12.58 13.98 -14.26
N CYS A 82 11.92 14.87 -13.49
CA CYS A 82 10.78 15.65 -13.99
C CYS A 82 11.08 16.38 -15.30
N ASP A 83 12.28 16.96 -15.44
CA ASP A 83 12.68 17.70 -16.65
C ASP A 83 12.87 16.82 -17.90
N ASN A 84 12.85 15.50 -17.73
CA ASN A 84 13.06 14.51 -18.79
C ASN A 84 11.79 13.70 -19.12
N LEU A 85 10.63 14.05 -18.55
CA LEU A 85 9.39 13.35 -18.86
C LEU A 85 8.95 13.68 -20.30
N HIS A 86 8.92 12.67 -21.16
CA HIS A 86 8.45 12.86 -22.52
C HIS A 86 6.94 13.20 -22.53
N GLU A 87 6.55 14.17 -23.38
CA GLU A 87 5.17 14.66 -23.54
C GLU A 87 4.10 13.58 -23.65
N ASN A 88 4.41 12.46 -24.33
CA ASN A 88 3.50 11.33 -24.49
C ASN A 88 3.02 10.75 -23.15
N TYR A 89 3.80 10.89 -22.09
CA TYR A 89 3.51 10.31 -20.77
C TYR A 89 2.91 11.30 -19.78
N ILE A 90 2.85 12.60 -20.10
CA ILE A 90 2.35 13.65 -19.18
C ILE A 90 0.92 13.33 -18.72
N GLN A 91 0.02 13.04 -19.65
CA GLN A 91 -1.39 12.77 -19.33
C GLN A 91 -1.56 11.59 -18.37
N LEU A 92 -0.81 10.51 -18.58
CA LEU A 92 -0.85 9.34 -17.68
C LEU A 92 -0.19 9.67 -16.34
N ASN A 93 0.93 10.38 -16.35
CA ASN A 93 1.65 10.79 -15.14
C ASN A 93 0.75 11.63 -14.23
N ASP A 94 0.06 12.62 -14.78
CA ASP A 94 -0.80 13.54 -14.02
C ASP A 94 -2.02 12.82 -13.46
N ALA A 95 -2.69 11.98 -14.27
CA ALA A 95 -3.80 11.15 -13.81
C ALA A 95 -3.37 10.22 -12.67
N LEU A 96 -2.18 9.63 -12.76
CA LEU A 96 -1.64 8.80 -11.70
C LEU A 96 -1.22 9.62 -10.47
N LEU A 97 -0.82 10.89 -10.59
CA LEU A 97 -0.48 11.76 -9.46
C LEU A 97 -1.71 12.08 -8.62
N GLU A 98 -2.83 12.40 -9.27
CA GLU A 98 -4.10 12.75 -8.62
C GLU A 98 -4.76 11.56 -7.90
N GLU A 99 -4.48 10.33 -8.33
CA GLU A 99 -5.06 9.13 -7.74
C GLU A 99 -4.47 8.75 -6.37
N GLN A 100 -5.31 8.21 -5.50
CA GLN A 100 -4.92 7.75 -4.16
C GLN A 100 -3.99 6.54 -4.22
N VAL A 101 -3.15 6.39 -3.19
CA VAL A 101 -2.23 5.24 -3.06
C VAL A 101 -3.04 3.95 -2.87
N TYR A 102 -2.54 2.83 -3.40
CA TYR A 102 -3.07 1.46 -3.36
C TYR A 102 -4.24 1.14 -4.29
N ARG A 103 -4.35 1.86 -5.41
CA ARG A 103 -5.35 1.57 -6.45
C ARG A 103 -4.73 0.95 -7.70
N TYR A 104 -5.46 0.02 -8.32
CA TYR A 104 -5.17 -0.44 -9.67
C TYR A 104 -5.76 0.53 -10.68
N ILE A 105 -4.93 0.99 -11.59
CA ILE A 105 -5.33 1.94 -12.64
C ILE A 105 -5.17 1.24 -13.98
N ASP A 106 -6.27 1.18 -14.72
CA ASP A 106 -6.26 0.71 -16.11
C ASP A 106 -5.61 1.77 -17.00
N ILE A 107 -4.52 1.39 -17.66
CA ILE A 107 -3.79 2.31 -18.53
C ILE A 107 -4.25 2.27 -19.99
N GLN A 108 -5.15 1.34 -20.36
CA GLN A 108 -5.64 1.22 -21.73
C GLN A 108 -6.12 2.54 -22.37
N PRO A 109 -6.82 3.43 -21.64
CA PRO A 109 -7.26 4.72 -22.19
C PRO A 109 -6.12 5.65 -22.63
N TYR A 110 -4.93 5.50 -22.04
CA TYR A 110 -3.76 6.32 -22.32
C TYR A 110 -2.85 5.71 -23.40
N LEU A 111 -3.12 4.47 -23.80
CA LEU A 111 -2.29 3.79 -24.79
C LEU A 111 -2.62 4.26 -26.21
N PRO A 112 -1.60 4.54 -27.04
CA PRO A 112 -1.81 4.81 -28.46
C PRO A 112 -2.61 3.70 -29.14
N ILE A 113 -3.46 4.07 -30.11
CA ILE A 113 -4.26 3.12 -30.90
C ILE A 113 -3.37 2.26 -31.81
N ASN A 114 -2.30 2.85 -32.35
CA ASN A 114 -1.36 2.14 -33.22
C ASN A 114 -0.53 1.12 -32.42
N ILE A 115 -0.52 -0.14 -32.87
CA ILE A 115 0.13 -1.26 -32.18
C ILE A 115 1.63 -1.03 -31.95
N MET A 116 2.36 -0.50 -32.94
CA MET A 116 3.80 -0.25 -32.82
C MET A 116 4.09 0.90 -31.85
N LYS A 117 3.29 1.96 -31.89
CA LYS A 117 3.39 3.08 -30.94
C LYS A 117 3.02 2.63 -29.52
N ARG A 118 2.01 1.76 -29.37
CA ARG A 118 1.61 1.17 -28.10
C ARG A 118 2.71 0.32 -27.49
N TYR A 119 3.34 -0.55 -28.30
CA TYR A 119 4.47 -1.35 -27.87
C TYR A 119 5.63 -0.48 -27.36
N ARG A 120 6.01 0.55 -28.14
CA ARG A 120 7.06 1.50 -27.75
C ARG A 120 6.70 2.25 -26.46
N PHE A 121 5.45 2.73 -26.38
CA PHE A 121 4.94 3.44 -25.21
C PHE A 121 5.12 2.65 -23.92
N ILE A 122 4.72 1.38 -23.91
CA ILE A 122 4.82 0.48 -22.76
C ILE A 122 6.29 0.15 -22.44
N LYS A 123 7.10 -0.13 -23.47
CA LYS A 123 8.51 -0.50 -23.31
C LYS A 123 9.35 0.64 -22.74
N GLU A 124 9.06 1.87 -23.15
CA GLU A 124 9.80 3.08 -22.80
C GLU A 124 9.03 3.93 -21.78
N LEU A 125 8.09 3.33 -21.04
CA LEU A 125 7.21 4.06 -20.13
C LEU A 125 8.02 4.84 -19.09
N GLN A 126 7.74 6.14 -18.98
CA GLN A 126 8.36 7.06 -18.03
C GLN A 126 7.31 7.65 -17.10
N LEU A 127 7.63 7.68 -15.81
CA LEU A 127 6.82 8.31 -14.77
C LEU A 127 7.74 9.08 -13.82
N THR A 128 7.22 10.12 -13.19
CA THR A 128 7.99 10.95 -12.22
C THR A 128 8.14 10.31 -10.84
N PHE A 129 7.54 9.14 -10.63
CA PHE A 129 7.57 8.38 -9.38
C PHE A 129 7.75 6.89 -9.66
N LEU A 130 8.29 6.18 -8.66
CA LEU A 130 8.53 4.74 -8.74
C LEU A 130 7.19 3.98 -8.74
N ILE A 131 7.00 3.05 -9.68
CA ILE A 131 5.80 2.22 -9.72
C ILE A 131 6.04 0.77 -10.12
N GLY A 132 5.11 -0.10 -9.71
CA GLY A 132 5.02 -1.48 -10.17
C GLY A 132 3.96 -1.62 -11.26
N ILE A 133 4.34 -2.23 -12.39
CA ILE A 133 3.42 -2.58 -13.48
C ILE A 133 3.16 -4.06 -13.48
N TYR A 134 1.88 -4.44 -13.46
CA TYR A 134 1.44 -5.81 -13.64
C TYR A 134 1.00 -6.01 -15.09
N ARG A 135 1.67 -6.93 -15.78
CA ARG A 135 1.24 -7.39 -17.12
C ARG A 135 0.46 -8.69 -16.98
N LEU A 136 -0.82 -8.66 -17.30
CA LEU A 136 -1.72 -9.82 -17.20
C LEU A 136 -2.22 -10.20 -18.60
N VAL A 137 -1.54 -11.17 -19.23
CA VAL A 137 -1.78 -11.77 -20.58
C VAL A 137 -2.02 -10.77 -21.74
N PHE A 138 -2.97 -9.85 -21.67
CA PHE A 138 -3.23 -8.75 -22.62
C PHE A 138 -3.59 -7.39 -21.99
N LEU A 139 -3.72 -7.30 -20.67
CA LEU A 139 -4.04 -6.08 -19.93
C LEU A 139 -2.84 -5.56 -19.12
N TYR A 140 -2.75 -4.23 -19.02
CA TYR A 140 -1.72 -3.54 -18.26
C TYR A 140 -2.40 -2.77 -17.13
N TYR A 141 -2.01 -3.10 -15.91
CA TYR A 141 -2.44 -2.37 -14.72
C TYR A 141 -1.23 -1.78 -14.02
N ILE A 142 -1.40 -0.55 -13.57
CA ILE A 142 -0.43 0.13 -12.73
C ILE A 142 -0.92 0.07 -11.29
N PHE A 143 -0.04 -0.37 -10.38
CA PHE A 143 -0.31 -0.35 -8.95
C PHE A 143 0.55 0.71 -8.28
N LYS A 144 -0.09 1.78 -7.81
CA LYS A 144 0.56 2.86 -7.08
C LYS A 144 0.66 2.49 -5.60
N GLY A 145 1.71 1.80 -5.18
CA GLY A 145 1.94 1.43 -3.77
C GLY A 145 3.35 1.78 -3.30
N PHE A 146 3.56 1.89 -1.98
CA PHE A 146 4.92 1.96 -1.43
C PHE A 146 5.64 0.65 -1.73
N LEU A 147 6.58 0.67 -2.68
CA LEU A 147 7.58 -0.38 -2.81
C LEU A 147 8.55 -0.20 -1.64
N ILE A 148 8.29 -0.92 -0.54
CA ILE A 148 9.23 -1.03 0.56
C ILE A 148 10.52 -1.63 0.00
N ASN A 149 11.62 -0.90 0.11
CA ASN A 149 12.96 -1.42 -0.16
C ASN A 149 13.21 -2.58 0.83
N SER A 150 13.19 -3.81 0.31
CA SER A 150 13.73 -4.99 0.95
C SER A 150 15.24 -5.04 0.78
#